data_AF-A0A8J2PR60-F1
#
_entry.id   AF-A0A8J2PR60-F1
#
_cell.length_a   1.000
_cell.length_b   1.000
_cell.length_c   1.000
_cell.angle_alpha   90.00
_cell.angle_beta   90.00
_cell.angle_gamma   90.00
#
_symmetry.space_group_name_H-M   'P 1'
#
loop_
_entity.id
_entity.type
_entity.pdbx_description
1 polymer ?
#
loop_
_entity_poly.entity_id
_entity_poly.type
_entity_poly.pdbx_seq_one_letter_code
_entity_poly.pdbx_strand_id
1 'polypeptide(L)'
;MKRLKKQWPYLEDVPFDSFVNAQPLILIGVDNQLLSLGRKIRQGHWNDPVATKTWLGWVISGNVPKSLRVDNVYAFHVCEVGNEDDLVKLIKTSFSTESFGVRIVEEQCRSKEDQRAMI
;
A
#
# COMPACT_ATOMS: atom_id res chain seq x y z
N MET A 1 -17.62 7.85 -2.47
CA MET A 1 -17.27 8.60 -1.24
C MET A 1 -18.47 9.17 -0.48
N LYS A 2 -19.50 9.74 -1.16
CA LYS A 2 -20.75 10.19 -0.51
C LYS A 2 -21.41 9.12 0.39
N ARG A 3 -21.31 7.84 0.02
CA ARG A 3 -21.81 6.69 0.81
C ARG A 3 -21.10 6.53 2.16
N LEU A 4 -19.78 6.75 2.21
CA LEU A 4 -18.95 6.66 3.42
C LEU A 4 -19.36 7.73 4.44
N LYS A 5 -19.46 8.98 3.98
CA LYS A 5 -19.85 10.13 4.83
C LYS A 5 -21.27 10.00 5.38
N LYS A 6 -22.19 9.40 4.60
CA LYS A 6 -23.55 9.10 5.07
C LYS A 6 -23.58 7.98 6.13
N GLN A 7 -22.69 6.99 5.99
CA GLN A 7 -22.61 5.86 6.92
C GLN A 7 -21.94 6.25 8.24
N TRP A 8 -20.95 7.15 8.21
CA TRP A 8 -20.22 7.63 9.37
C TRP A 8 -20.26 9.16 9.44
N PRO A 9 -21.31 9.74 10.06
CA PRO A 9 -21.50 11.20 10.11
C PRO A 9 -20.34 11.96 10.75
N TYR A 10 -19.65 11.35 11.72
CA TYR A 10 -18.48 11.96 12.37
C TYR A 10 -17.26 12.12 11.42
N LEU A 11 -17.34 11.61 10.19
CA LEU A 11 -16.34 11.76 9.13
C LEU A 11 -16.76 12.72 8.01
N GLU A 12 -17.92 13.38 8.12
CA GLU A 12 -18.52 14.17 7.04
C GLU A 12 -17.59 15.29 6.53
N ASP A 13 -16.95 16.01 7.43
CA ASP A 13 -16.08 17.13 7.14
C ASP A 13 -14.59 16.74 7.04
N VAL A 14 -14.26 15.43 7.07
CA VAL A 14 -12.88 14.97 6.82
C VAL A 14 -12.60 15.02 5.31
N PRO A 15 -11.56 15.75 4.86
CA PRO A 15 -11.11 15.73 3.47
C PRO A 15 -10.22 14.51 3.25
N PHE A 16 -10.76 13.50 2.58
CA PHE A 16 -9.99 12.36 2.11
C PHE A 16 -10.51 11.94 0.74
N ASP A 17 -9.59 11.51 -0.12
CA ASP A 17 -9.85 11.04 -1.48
C ASP A 17 -9.70 9.51 -1.58
N SER A 18 -10.21 8.95 -2.67
CA SER A 18 -10.12 7.52 -2.91
C SER A 18 -8.72 7.17 -3.39
N PHE A 19 -8.09 6.18 -2.75
CA PHE A 19 -6.78 5.67 -3.17
C PHE A 19 -6.86 4.61 -4.29
N VAL A 20 -8.00 4.48 -4.97
CA VAL A 20 -8.13 3.56 -6.11
C VAL A 20 -7.22 4.04 -7.24
N ASN A 21 -6.25 3.20 -7.62
CA ASN A 21 -5.20 3.53 -8.60
C ASN A 21 -4.33 4.74 -8.21
N ALA A 22 -4.21 5.05 -6.91
CA ALA A 22 -3.30 6.08 -6.46
C ALA A 22 -1.84 5.63 -6.65
N GLN A 23 -1.01 6.51 -7.20
CA GLN A 23 0.41 6.29 -7.31
C GLN A 23 1.12 6.85 -6.07
N PRO A 24 1.93 6.04 -5.36
CA PRO A 24 2.80 6.55 -4.30
C PRO A 24 3.77 7.59 -4.87
N LEU A 25 3.83 8.79 -4.29
CA LEU A 25 4.68 9.89 -4.75
C LEU A 25 5.93 10.08 -3.90
N ILE A 26 5.83 9.77 -2.61
CA ILE A 26 6.85 10.09 -1.61
C ILE A 26 6.98 8.89 -0.67
N LEU A 27 8.23 8.47 -0.43
CA LEU A 27 8.58 7.55 0.64
C LEU A 27 9.12 8.37 1.82
N ILE A 28 8.63 8.08 3.01
CA ILE A 28 9.01 8.81 4.24
C ILE A 28 9.74 7.83 5.15
N GLY A 29 10.97 8.18 5.51
CA GLY A 29 11.78 7.43 6.47
C GLY A 29 11.19 7.47 7.88
N VAL A 30 11.53 6.46 8.69
CA VAL A 30 11.08 6.37 10.09
C VAL A 30 11.71 7.43 11.00
N ASP A 31 12.83 8.03 10.59
CA ASP A 31 13.42 9.22 11.20
C ASP A 31 12.48 10.43 11.20
N ASN A 32 11.48 10.44 10.31
CA ASN A 32 10.43 11.46 10.23
C ASN A 32 9.11 11.04 10.91
N GLN A 33 9.14 10.12 11.87
CA GLN A 33 7.95 9.57 12.55
C GLN A 33 7.00 10.63 13.14
N LEU A 34 7.53 11.80 13.54
CA LEU A 34 6.71 12.90 14.06
C LEU A 34 5.63 13.36 13.07
N LEU A 35 5.85 13.19 11.76
CA LEU A 35 4.89 13.52 10.71
C LEU A 35 3.64 12.63 10.76
N SER A 36 3.78 11.39 11.24
CA SER A 36 2.74 10.38 11.32
C SER A 36 1.97 10.36 12.64
N LEU A 37 2.41 11.14 13.64
CA LEU A 37 1.76 11.19 14.94
C LEU A 37 0.38 11.85 14.87
N GLY A 38 -0.58 11.24 15.56
CA GLY A 38 -1.95 11.73 15.67
C GLY A 38 -2.04 13.02 16.48
N ARG A 39 -2.67 14.03 15.89
CA ARG A 39 -2.92 15.36 16.48
C ARG A 39 -4.40 15.59 16.80
N LYS A 40 -5.29 14.94 16.06
CA LYS A 40 -6.74 14.95 16.30
C LYS A 40 -7.31 13.61 15.87
N ILE A 41 -8.22 13.06 16.67
CA ILE A 41 -8.87 11.79 16.39
C ILE A 41 -10.38 12.03 16.23
N ARG A 42 -10.99 11.37 15.25
CA ARG A 42 -12.44 11.25 15.09
C ARG A 42 -12.78 9.78 14.95
N GLN A 43 -13.63 9.30 15.84
CA GLN A 43 -14.00 7.90 15.92
C GLN A 43 -15.49 7.75 16.19
N GLY A 44 -16.04 6.62 15.75
CA GLY A 44 -17.38 6.16 16.11
C GLY A 44 -17.29 5.05 17.15
N HIS A 45 -18.04 3.98 16.92
CA HIS A 45 -17.99 2.77 17.75
C HIS A 45 -16.73 1.96 17.48
N TRP A 46 -16.51 0.93 18.31
CA TRP A 46 -15.30 0.10 18.30
C TRP A 46 -14.87 -0.46 16.93
N ASN A 47 -15.82 -0.79 16.06
CA ASN A 47 -15.54 -1.37 14.74
C ASN A 47 -15.68 -0.38 13.58
N ASP A 48 -15.97 0.88 13.89
CA ASP A 48 -16.09 1.93 12.90
C ASP A 48 -14.70 2.47 12.49
N PRO A 49 -14.56 3.04 11.28
CA PRO A 49 -13.31 3.65 10.85
C PRO A 49 -12.94 4.85 11.73
N VAL A 50 -11.64 5.01 11.96
CA VAL A 50 -11.06 6.11 12.72
C VAL A 50 -10.33 7.04 11.76
N ALA A 51 -10.59 8.34 11.89
CA ALA A 51 -9.82 9.36 11.20
C ALA A 51 -8.83 10.03 12.15
N THR A 52 -7.56 10.02 11.78
CA THR A 52 -6.47 10.60 12.53
C THR A 52 -5.83 11.73 11.73
N LYS A 53 -5.86 12.95 12.25
CA LYS A 53 -5.15 14.09 11.67
C LYS A 53 -3.68 14.02 12.06
N THR A 54 -2.79 14.05 11.10
CA THR A 54 -1.33 14.10 11.27
C THR A 54 -0.78 15.40 10.65
N TRP A 55 0.55 15.54 10.52
CA TRP A 55 1.13 16.66 9.78
C TRP A 55 0.94 16.53 8.27
N LEU A 56 0.79 15.31 7.76
CA LEU A 56 0.66 15.02 6.33
C LEU A 56 -0.80 15.10 5.83
N GLY A 57 -1.76 15.23 6.74
CA GLY A 57 -3.18 15.29 6.41
C GLY A 57 -4.01 14.36 7.29
N TRP A 58 -5.12 13.86 6.73
CA TRP A 58 -6.00 12.92 7.43
C TRP A 58 -5.73 11.49 6.97
N VAL A 59 -5.54 10.60 7.93
CA VAL A 59 -5.42 9.16 7.72
C VAL A 59 -6.73 8.50 8.15
N ILE A 60 -7.29 7.63 7.30
CA ILE A 60 -8.45 6.80 7.61
C ILE A 60 -7.99 5.36 7.83
N SER A 61 -8.26 4.84 9.03
CA SER A 61 -7.92 3.46 9.41
C SER A 61 -9.18 2.72 9.84
N GLY A 62 -9.34 1.46 9.47
CA GLY A 62 -10.52 0.70 9.85
C GLY A 62 -10.45 -0.76 9.42
N ASN A 63 -11.46 -1.51 9.82
CA ASN A 63 -11.55 -2.93 9.49
C ASN A 63 -11.88 -3.12 8.01
N VAL A 64 -11.03 -3.88 7.32
CA VAL A 64 -11.30 -4.36 5.96
C VAL A 64 -12.09 -5.68 6.05
N PRO A 65 -13.22 -5.83 5.33
CA PRO A 65 -13.95 -7.09 5.27
C PRO A 65 -13.03 -8.25 4.89
N LYS A 66 -13.25 -9.44 5.45
CA LYS A 66 -12.42 -10.63 5.18
C LYS A 66 -12.31 -10.95 3.68
N SER A 67 -13.38 -10.71 2.91
CA SER A 67 -13.41 -10.92 1.45
C SER A 67 -12.50 -9.98 0.65
N LEU A 68 -12.04 -8.88 1.26
CA LEU A 68 -11.16 -7.86 0.66
C LEU A 68 -9.78 -7.84 1.34
N ARG A 69 -9.51 -8.76 2.27
CA ARG A 69 -8.16 -8.95 2.80
C ARG A 69 -7.32 -9.55 1.68
N VAL A 70 -6.58 -8.70 0.99
CA VAL A 70 -5.35 -9.13 0.35
C VAL A 70 -4.42 -9.53 1.50
N ASP A 71 -3.77 -10.69 1.42
CA ASP A 71 -2.73 -11.08 2.38
C ASP A 71 -1.60 -10.03 2.27
N ASN A 72 -1.74 -8.94 3.01
CA ASN A 72 -0.87 -7.78 2.91
C ASN A 72 0.49 -8.16 3.50
N VAL A 73 1.47 -8.27 2.60
CA VAL A 73 2.89 -8.34 2.95
C VAL A 73 3.29 -6.98 3.52
N TYR A 74 3.34 -6.86 4.85
CA TYR A 74 3.97 -5.71 5.48
C TYR A 74 5.50 -5.87 5.38
N ALA A 75 6.12 -5.16 4.46
CA ALA A 75 7.58 -5.08 4.39
C ALA A 75 8.05 -3.93 5.31
N PHE A 76 8.54 -4.27 6.50
CA PHE A 76 9.27 -3.33 7.35
C PHE A 76 10.76 -3.46 7.04
N HIS A 77 11.40 -2.35 6.69
CA HIS A 77 12.85 -2.30 6.52
C HIS A 77 13.43 -1.41 7.63
N VAL A 78 14.26 -2.00 8.49
CA VAL A 78 15.02 -1.29 9.51
C VAL A 78 16.46 -1.26 9.03
N CYS A 79 16.97 -0.06 8.74
CA CYS A 79 18.35 0.14 8.33
C CYS A 79 19.05 1.02 9.38
N GLU A 80 20.12 0.52 9.98
CA GLU A 80 21.06 1.36 10.72
C GLU A 80 21.90 2.11 9.68
N VAL A 81 21.52 3.36 9.40
CA VAL A 81 22.29 4.35 8.63
C VAL A 81 22.94 3.76 7.36
N GLY A 82 22.12 3.46 6.36
CA GLY A 82 22.56 3.11 4.99
C GLY A 82 22.27 4.25 4.03
N ASN A 83 23.09 4.39 2.98
CA ASN A 83 22.93 5.42 1.94
C ASN A 83 21.51 5.39 1.34
N GLU A 84 20.93 6.56 1.02
CA GLU A 84 19.59 6.66 0.38
C GLU A 84 19.48 5.79 -0.90
N ASP A 85 20.60 5.60 -1.61
CA ASP A 85 20.71 4.74 -2.78
C ASP A 85 20.34 3.26 -2.48
N ASP A 86 20.63 2.77 -1.28
CA ASP A 86 20.32 1.40 -0.86
C ASP A 86 18.81 1.21 -0.66
N LEU A 87 18.13 2.22 -0.13
CA LEU A 87 16.68 2.21 0.06
C LEU A 87 15.93 2.24 -1.28
N VAL A 88 16.36 3.11 -2.20
CA VAL A 88 15.78 3.20 -3.55
C VAL A 88 15.95 1.88 -4.30
N LYS A 89 17.13 1.26 -4.22
CA LYS A 89 17.40 -0.04 -4.83
C LYS A 89 16.52 -1.14 -4.24
N LEU A 90 16.39 -1.17 -2.92
CA LEU A 90 15.58 -2.16 -2.21
C LEU A 90 14.09 -2.08 -2.58
N ILE A 91 13.55 -0.86 -2.70
CA ILE A 91 12.16 -0.64 -3.13
C ILE A 91 11.97 -1.12 -4.57
N LYS A 92 12.89 -0.78 -5.48
CA LYS A 92 12.81 -1.29 -6.86
C LYS A 92 12.82 -2.83 -6.88
N THR A 93 13.61 -3.46 -6.02
CA THR A 93 13.63 -4.91 -5.89
C THR A 93 12.32 -5.45 -5.31
N SER A 94 11.76 -4.86 -4.25
CA SER A 94 10.52 -5.35 -3.62
C SER A 94 9.29 -5.23 -4.52
N PHE A 95 9.29 -4.26 -5.45
CA PHE A 95 8.26 -4.10 -6.47
C PHE A 95 8.61 -4.77 -7.81
N SER A 96 9.78 -5.44 -7.93
CA SER A 96 10.13 -6.21 -9.11
C SER A 96 9.32 -7.50 -9.18
N THR A 97 8.87 -7.87 -10.38
CA THR A 97 8.17 -9.14 -10.65
C THR A 97 8.99 -10.37 -10.24
N GLU A 98 10.31 -10.25 -10.20
CA GLU A 98 11.20 -11.34 -9.76
C GLU A 98 11.13 -11.60 -8.24
N SER A 99 10.74 -10.60 -7.45
CA SER A 99 10.57 -10.76 -6.00
C SER A 99 9.29 -11.52 -5.63
N PHE A 100 8.35 -11.69 -6.57
CA PHE A 100 7.06 -12.33 -6.32
C PHE A 100 7.08 -13.84 -6.58
N GLY A 101 8.16 -14.55 -6.23
CA GLY A 101 8.20 -16.02 -6.31
C GLY A 101 7.74 -16.60 -7.66
N VAL A 102 7.81 -15.80 -8.74
CA VAL A 102 7.37 -16.20 -10.06
C VAL A 102 8.41 -17.20 -10.52
N ARG A 103 8.04 -18.49 -10.54
CA ARG A 103 8.88 -19.51 -11.14
C ARG A 103 9.10 -19.09 -12.58
N ILE A 104 10.35 -18.87 -12.97
CA ILE A 104 10.71 -18.75 -14.38
C ILE A 104 10.22 -20.06 -15.01
N VAL A 105 9.17 -19.97 -15.82
CA VAL A 105 8.71 -21.12 -16.60
C VAL A 105 9.76 -21.28 -17.69
N GLU A 106 10.72 -22.19 -17.47
CA GLU A 106 11.78 -22.50 -18.45
C GLU A 106 11.18 -23.07 -19.75
N GLU A 107 9.97 -23.61 -19.70
CA GLU A 107 9.20 -23.97 -20.88
C GLU A 107 8.56 -22.73 -21.50
N GLN A 108 9.19 -22.24 -22.58
CA GLN A 108 8.54 -21.28 -23.46
C GLN A 108 7.17 -21.85 -23.87
N CYS A 109 6.08 -21.15 -23.56
CA CYS A 109 4.74 -21.46 -24.08
C CYS A 109 4.73 -21.21 -25.60
N ARG A 110 5.37 -22.08 -26.36
CA ARG A 110 5.39 -22.07 -27.81
C ARG A 110 4.13 -22.75 -28.32
N SER A 111 3.54 -22.17 -29.35
CA SER A 111 2.48 -22.85 -30.08
C SER A 111 3.02 -24.13 -30.72
N LYS A 112 2.15 -25.10 -30.98
CA LYS A 112 2.55 -26.33 -31.70
C LYS A 112 3.07 -26.02 -33.11
N GLU A 113 2.71 -24.88 -33.69
CA GLU A 113 3.23 -24.41 -34.98
C GLU A 113 4.66 -23.91 -34.86
N ASP A 114 4.99 -23.11 -33.84
CA ASP A 114 6.36 -22.62 -33.62
C ASP A 114 7.35 -23.76 -33.31
N GLN A 115 6.90 -24.81 -32.63
CA GLN A 115 7.72 -26.01 -32.41
C GLN A 115 8.04 -26.75 -33.71
N ARG A 116 7.13 -26.73 -34.70
CA ARG A 116 7.33 -27.41 -35.98
C ARG A 116 8.26 -26.62 -36.92
N ALA A 117 8.32 -25.30 -36.79
CA ALA A 117 9.17 -24.44 -37.61
C ALA A 117 10.67 -24.46 -37.21
N MET A 118 11.02 -25.14 -36.11
CA MET A 118 12.40 -25.25 -35.62
C MET A 118 13.10 -26.56 -36.02
N ILE A 119 12.49 -27.35 -36.91
CA ILE A 119 13.06 -28.59 -37.47
C ILE A 119 13.46 -28.34 -38.92
#